data_AF-A0A923WQS1-F1
#
_entry.id   AF-A0A923WQS1-F1
#
_cell.length_a   1.000
_cell.length_b   1.000
_cell.length_c   1.000
_cell.angle_alpha   90.00
_cell.angle_beta   90.00
_cell.angle_gamma   90.00
#
_symmetry.space_group_name_H-M   'P 1'
#
loop_
_entity.id
_entity.type
_entity.pdbx_description
1 polymer ?
#
loop_
_entity_poly.entity_id
_entity_poly.type
_entity_poly.pdbx_seq_one_letter_code
_entity_poly.pdbx_strand_id
1 'polypeptide(L)'
;MLGSNNDKNDPLEEFEFRPINEGLGFHRKNKSSQATSSSSTSFQLSTPTTSSTSNSNASLNNPKLSTRSMQGSASASSAGTLSSSPFQTTLPRNEMKKEIATNKKATSFQVPTIEDDSIAKAQTAVNEILKNLNQKRQLDFVSETEKQKVQLKKSKPQLFAIVLDGMLVMAAFLMSLILMLSITKIDMILNLTHPETSGMVYLATAALFAMVTFVYMAVNRAILGYTPGEWAFDQQCGQNEENESVMFMLKIAFRTVVVMATGFVVMPFLSYLFNKDMAGDITGAQLYRKPTGL
;
A
#
# COMPACT_ATOMS: atom_id res chain seq x y z
N MET A 1 -17.28 39.94 -48.14
CA MET A 1 -17.85 39.58 -46.83
C MET A 1 -16.92 38.56 -46.20
N LEU A 2 -16.14 39.01 -45.23
CA LEU A 2 -15.21 38.19 -44.44
C LEU A 2 -16.00 37.59 -43.27
N GLY A 3 -16.10 36.27 -43.23
CA GLY A 3 -16.68 35.52 -42.11
C GLY A 3 -15.56 35.02 -41.20
N SER A 4 -15.45 35.61 -40.01
CA SER A 4 -14.53 35.22 -38.95
C SER A 4 -15.21 34.14 -38.11
N ASN A 5 -14.81 32.88 -38.26
CA ASN A 5 -15.20 31.80 -37.36
C ASN A 5 -14.13 31.64 -36.27
N ASN A 6 -14.62 31.68 -35.03
CA ASN A 6 -13.87 31.82 -33.80
C ASN A 6 -13.96 30.46 -33.08
N ASP A 7 -13.16 29.48 -33.51
CA ASP A 7 -13.04 28.19 -32.83
C ASP A 7 -12.00 28.31 -31.72
N LYS A 8 -12.48 28.65 -30.53
CA LYS A 8 -11.73 28.59 -29.27
C LYS A 8 -12.24 27.41 -28.46
N ASN A 9 -11.61 26.25 -28.64
CA ASN A 9 -11.63 25.13 -27.70
C ASN A 9 -10.33 24.36 -27.93
N ASP A 10 -9.21 24.98 -27.55
CA ASP A 10 -7.91 24.32 -27.56
C ASP A 10 -7.75 23.60 -26.21
N PRO A 11 -7.86 22.25 -26.15
CA PRO A 11 -7.82 21.48 -24.89
C PRO A 11 -6.45 21.53 -24.18
N LEU A 12 -5.51 22.32 -24.73
CA LEU A 12 -4.20 22.59 -24.15
C LEU A 12 -4.17 23.86 -23.29
N GLU A 13 -5.16 24.76 -23.37
CA GLU A 13 -5.24 25.91 -22.45
C GLU A 13 -5.71 25.51 -21.04
N GLU A 14 -6.30 24.32 -20.86
CA GLU A 14 -6.72 23.83 -19.52
C GLU A 14 -5.54 23.28 -18.69
N PHE A 15 -4.34 23.15 -19.26
CA PHE A 15 -3.11 22.84 -18.52
C PHE A 15 -2.43 24.11 -17.99
N GLU A 16 -3.18 24.96 -17.29
CA GLU A 16 -2.60 26.03 -16.50
C GLU A 16 -1.91 25.41 -15.26
N PHE A 17 -0.58 25.45 -15.24
CA PHE A 17 0.23 24.96 -14.13
C PHE A 17 -0.05 25.76 -12.86
N ARG A 18 -0.98 25.29 -12.04
CA ARG A 18 -1.13 25.77 -10.67
C ARG A 18 0.18 25.49 -9.92
N PRO A 19 0.74 26.47 -9.21
CA PRO A 19 1.98 26.27 -8.49
C PRO A 19 1.81 25.16 -7.43
N ILE A 20 2.84 24.33 -7.29
CA ILE A 20 2.86 23.03 -6.57
C ILE A 20 2.55 23.17 -5.04
N ASN A 21 2.38 24.40 -4.57
CA ASN A 21 2.06 24.74 -3.18
C ASN A 21 0.56 24.84 -2.88
N GLU A 22 -0.34 24.81 -3.87
CA GLU A 22 -1.80 24.94 -3.63
C GLU A 22 -2.47 23.69 -3.03
N GLY A 23 -1.77 22.56 -2.91
CA GLY A 23 -2.29 21.30 -2.34
C GLY A 23 -1.70 20.87 -0.99
N LEU A 24 -0.65 21.54 -0.50
CA LEU A 24 -0.10 21.27 0.82
C LEU A 24 -0.86 22.14 1.82
N GLY A 25 -1.92 21.57 2.41
CA GLY A 25 -2.86 22.21 3.33
C GLY A 25 -2.27 22.83 4.59
N PHE A 26 -1.43 23.86 4.45
CA PHE A 26 -1.02 24.78 5.50
C PHE A 26 -1.98 25.95 5.59
N HIS A 27 -3.29 25.67 5.65
CA HIS A 27 -4.25 26.65 6.12
C HIS A 27 -4.03 26.85 7.63
N ARG A 28 -3.12 27.77 7.99
CA ARG A 28 -3.09 28.34 9.33
C ARG A 28 -4.45 28.99 9.57
N LYS A 29 -5.29 28.32 10.36
CA LYS A 29 -6.56 28.86 10.85
C LYS A 29 -6.28 30.07 11.73
N ASN A 30 -6.20 31.25 11.11
CA ASN A 30 -6.32 32.51 11.84
C ASN A 30 -7.80 32.66 12.21
N LYS A 31 -8.08 32.42 13.48
CA LYS A 31 -9.39 32.58 14.11
C LYS A 31 -9.70 34.07 14.19
N SER A 32 -10.38 34.61 13.18
CA SER A 32 -11.06 35.91 13.31
C SER A 32 -12.56 35.65 13.41
N SER A 33 -13.10 35.98 14.58
CA SER A 33 -14.53 36.02 14.82
C SER A 33 -15.07 37.29 14.18
N GLN A 34 -15.91 37.17 13.15
CA GLN A 34 -16.88 38.22 12.87
C GLN A 34 -18.13 37.64 12.21
N ALA A 35 -19.22 37.72 12.95
CA ALA A 35 -20.56 37.47 12.50
C ALA A 35 -20.98 38.59 11.53
N THR A 36 -21.50 38.27 10.36
CA THR A 36 -22.60 39.02 9.74
C THR A 36 -23.38 38.14 8.77
N SER A 37 -24.67 38.34 8.82
CA SER A 37 -25.80 37.67 8.20
C SER A 37 -26.01 37.91 6.70
N SER A 38 -26.78 36.99 6.11
CA SER A 38 -27.88 37.18 5.14
C SER A 38 -27.66 36.95 3.63
N SER A 39 -28.75 36.44 3.03
CA SER A 39 -29.11 36.20 1.62
C SER A 39 -28.57 34.90 0.98
N SER A 40 -29.33 33.79 0.94
CA SER A 40 -30.51 33.46 0.12
C SER A 40 -30.23 33.40 -1.39
N THR A 41 -30.10 32.19 -1.95
CA THR A 41 -30.88 31.69 -3.10
C THR A 41 -30.62 30.18 -3.25
N SER A 42 -31.55 29.35 -2.79
CA SER A 42 -31.53 27.89 -2.92
C SER A 42 -32.36 27.46 -4.13
N PHE A 43 -31.73 26.78 -5.09
CA PHE A 43 -32.41 26.10 -6.19
C PHE A 43 -32.70 24.65 -5.72
N GLN A 44 -33.96 24.35 -5.42
CA GLN A 44 -34.43 23.00 -5.08
C GLN A 44 -34.95 22.30 -6.34
N LEU A 45 -34.29 21.22 -6.75
CA LEU A 45 -34.80 20.26 -7.72
C LEU A 45 -35.35 19.06 -6.94
N SER A 46 -36.67 18.88 -7.00
CA SER A 46 -37.39 17.78 -6.37
C SER A 46 -37.38 16.55 -7.27
N THR A 47 -36.97 15.39 -6.73
CA THR A 47 -37.34 14.08 -7.27
C THR A 47 -37.73 13.12 -6.14
N PRO A 48 -38.64 12.17 -6.43
CA PRO A 48 -39.53 11.64 -5.41
C PRO A 48 -38.99 10.45 -4.61
N THR A 49 -39.45 10.46 -3.38
CA THR A 49 -39.43 9.49 -2.30
C THR A 49 -39.79 8.07 -2.77
N THR A 50 -38.95 7.08 -2.44
CA THR A 50 -39.43 5.72 -2.13
C THR A 50 -38.81 5.27 -0.83
N SER A 51 -39.65 5.25 0.20
CA SER A 51 -39.37 4.84 1.57
C SER A 51 -39.55 3.33 1.72
N SER A 52 -38.54 2.65 2.25
CA SER A 52 -38.74 1.41 3.00
C SER A 52 -37.72 1.33 4.14
N THR A 53 -38.12 1.90 5.26
CA THR A 53 -37.49 1.80 6.56
C THR A 53 -37.90 0.49 7.22
N SER A 54 -36.95 -0.40 7.48
CA SER A 54 -37.13 -1.48 8.46
C SER A 54 -35.99 -1.41 9.48
N ASN A 55 -36.27 -0.67 10.55
CA ASN A 55 -35.52 -0.66 11.80
C ASN A 55 -35.78 -1.99 12.54
N SER A 56 -34.74 -2.76 12.78
CA SER A 56 -34.74 -3.77 13.85
C SER A 56 -33.49 -3.57 14.71
N ASN A 57 -33.66 -2.78 15.76
CA ASN A 57 -32.76 -2.73 16.91
C ASN A 57 -32.82 -4.08 17.63
N ALA A 58 -31.78 -4.89 17.49
CA ALA A 58 -31.53 -6.03 18.37
C ALA A 58 -30.21 -5.77 19.11
N SER A 59 -30.35 -5.14 20.26
CA SER A 59 -29.33 -5.10 21.31
C SER A 59 -29.36 -6.46 22.02
N LEU A 60 -28.29 -7.25 21.89
CA LEU A 60 -28.04 -8.41 22.75
C LEU A 60 -26.63 -8.35 23.31
N ASN A 61 -26.61 -8.04 24.61
CA ASN A 61 -25.71 -8.46 25.67
C ASN A 61 -24.68 -9.58 25.33
N ASN A 62 -23.39 -9.23 25.52
CA ASN A 62 -22.32 -9.93 26.27
C ASN A 62 -22.45 -11.45 26.59
N PRO A 63 -21.35 -12.25 26.58
CA PRO A 63 -20.23 -11.96 27.50
C PRO A 63 -18.80 -12.26 27.03
N LYS A 64 -17.92 -11.45 27.65
CA LYS A 64 -16.48 -11.57 27.87
C LYS A 64 -16.08 -12.98 28.35
N LEU A 65 -15.38 -13.75 27.51
CA LEU A 65 -14.71 -14.99 27.91
C LEU A 65 -13.20 -14.74 28.02
N SER A 66 -12.74 -14.62 29.27
CA SER A 66 -11.33 -14.76 29.64
C SER A 66 -10.91 -16.21 29.43
N THR A 67 -9.86 -16.47 28.65
CA THR A 67 -9.16 -17.76 28.72
C THR A 67 -7.65 -17.59 28.54
N ARG A 68 -7.00 -17.50 29.71
CA ARG A 68 -5.81 -18.25 30.13
C ARG A 68 -4.55 -18.16 29.24
N SER A 69 -3.64 -17.31 29.71
CA SER A 69 -2.20 -17.40 29.53
C SER A 69 -1.65 -18.79 29.88
N MET A 70 -0.96 -19.43 28.94
CA MET A 70 0.04 -20.46 29.22
C MET A 70 1.42 -19.89 28.88
N GLN A 71 2.13 -19.60 29.95
CA GLN A 71 3.52 -19.23 30.03
C GLN A 71 4.35 -20.48 29.72
N GLY A 72 5.03 -20.48 28.58
CA GLY A 72 5.94 -21.54 28.15
C GLY A 72 7.32 -20.96 27.88
N SER A 73 8.10 -20.85 28.94
CA SER A 73 9.53 -20.56 28.92
C SER A 73 10.30 -21.74 28.32
N ALA A 74 10.97 -21.53 27.18
CA ALA A 74 12.04 -22.40 26.71
C ALA A 74 13.18 -21.54 26.16
N SER A 75 14.19 -21.39 27.01
CA SER A 75 15.50 -20.86 26.70
C SER A 75 16.23 -21.85 25.78
N ALA A 76 16.67 -21.40 24.61
CA ALA A 76 17.71 -22.10 23.84
C ALA A 76 18.64 -21.06 23.21
N SER A 77 19.86 -21.10 23.70
CA SER A 77 21.02 -20.30 23.34
C SER A 77 21.63 -20.67 21.98
N SER A 78 22.25 -19.65 21.37
CA SER A 78 23.47 -19.68 20.56
C SER A 78 23.50 -20.48 19.24
N ALA A 79 23.70 -19.79 18.12
CA ALA A 79 24.98 -19.73 17.41
C ALA A 79 24.85 -18.90 16.11
N GLY A 80 25.89 -18.14 15.79
CA GLY A 80 25.84 -17.01 14.86
C GLY A 80 25.85 -17.33 13.37
N THR A 81 25.70 -16.27 12.58
CA THR A 81 26.45 -16.07 11.33
C THR A 81 26.32 -14.61 10.91
N LEU A 82 27.48 -14.02 10.63
CA LEU A 82 27.68 -12.66 10.16
C LEU A 82 27.07 -12.49 8.77
N SER A 83 26.14 -11.56 8.61
CA SER A 83 25.69 -11.07 7.31
C SER A 83 25.98 -9.57 7.23
N SER A 84 27.07 -9.26 6.52
CA SER A 84 27.51 -7.92 6.19
C SER A 84 26.51 -7.25 5.24
N SER A 85 25.87 -6.17 5.69
CA SER A 85 25.09 -5.27 4.84
C SER A 85 26.02 -4.51 3.87
N PRO A 86 25.79 -4.57 2.54
CA PRO A 86 26.66 -3.94 1.54
C PRO A 86 26.33 -2.46 1.25
N PHE A 87 25.46 -1.80 2.03
CA PHE A 87 25.04 -0.42 1.75
C PHE A 87 25.12 0.51 2.98
N GLN A 88 26.31 0.59 3.60
CA GLN A 88 26.66 1.74 4.43
C GLN A 88 27.62 2.65 3.67
N THR A 89 27.07 3.60 2.93
CA THR A 89 27.80 4.79 2.47
C THR A 89 28.07 5.69 3.67
N THR A 90 29.21 5.48 4.30
CA THR A 90 29.76 6.41 5.29
C THR A 90 30.08 7.73 4.60
N LEU A 91 29.29 8.77 4.86
CA LEU A 91 29.66 10.13 4.49
C LEU A 91 30.95 10.52 5.23
N PRO A 92 31.93 11.12 4.54
CA PRO A 92 33.19 11.55 5.16
C PRO A 92 32.93 12.70 6.13
N ARG A 93 33.10 12.43 7.42
CA ARG A 93 33.14 13.46 8.46
C ARG A 93 34.50 14.15 8.38
N ASN A 94 34.51 15.41 7.93
CA ASN A 94 35.68 16.28 7.97
C ASN A 94 36.22 16.35 9.41
N GLU A 95 37.40 15.75 9.62
CA GLU A 95 38.18 15.96 10.84
C GLU A 95 38.88 17.32 10.76
N MET A 96 38.31 18.32 11.43
CA MET A 96 39.05 19.55 11.73
C MET A 96 40.11 19.25 12.79
N LYS A 97 41.31 18.97 12.29
CA LYS A 97 42.60 18.98 12.98
C LYS A 97 42.76 20.28 13.78
N LYS A 98 42.63 20.20 15.10
CA LYS A 98 42.94 21.30 16.02
C LYS A 98 44.40 21.18 16.41
N GLU A 99 45.26 21.93 15.72
CA GLU A 99 46.67 22.03 16.05
C GLU A 99 46.88 22.78 17.38
N ILE A 100 47.74 22.16 18.18
CA ILE A 100 48.29 22.65 19.43
C ILE A 100 49.31 23.73 19.09
N ALA A 101 49.11 24.95 19.58
CA ALA A 101 50.17 25.96 19.67
C ALA A 101 50.20 26.53 21.09
N THR A 102 51.40 26.54 21.62
CA THR A 102 51.81 26.84 22.99
C THR A 102 51.96 28.34 23.25
N ASN A 103 51.97 28.68 24.55
CA ASN A 103 52.66 29.81 25.19
C ASN A 103 52.08 31.24 25.07
N LYS A 104 51.60 31.80 26.19
CA LYS A 104 52.37 32.74 27.02
C LYS A 104 51.62 33.16 28.30
N LYS A 105 52.44 33.51 29.29
CA LYS A 105 52.18 33.88 30.69
C LYS A 105 51.91 35.39 30.83
N ALA A 106 51.28 35.78 31.96
CA ALA A 106 50.98 37.13 32.48
C ALA A 106 49.71 37.79 31.89
N THR A 107 48.80 38.42 32.64
CA THR A 107 48.88 39.09 33.95
C THR A 107 47.47 39.15 34.55
N SER A 108 47.36 39.04 35.87
CA SER A 108 46.09 39.08 36.60
C SER A 108 45.42 40.45 36.50
N PHE A 109 44.17 40.48 36.04
CA PHE A 109 43.23 41.56 36.33
C PHE A 109 42.10 40.94 37.15
N GLN A 110 42.09 41.19 38.46
CA GLN A 110 41.02 40.75 39.35
C GLN A 110 39.79 41.63 39.11
N VAL A 111 38.86 41.12 38.30
CA VAL A 111 37.48 41.62 38.25
C VAL A 111 36.69 40.87 39.33
N PRO A 112 35.89 41.54 40.17
CA PRO A 112 35.09 40.90 41.21
C PRO A 112 34.15 39.85 40.61
N THR A 113 34.40 38.59 40.95
CA THR A 113 33.63 37.40 40.60
C THR A 113 32.26 37.44 41.26
N ILE A 114 31.25 37.88 40.50
CA ILE A 114 29.84 37.66 40.82
C ILE A 114 29.43 36.35 40.15
N GLU A 115 29.52 35.27 40.92
CA GLU A 115 28.68 34.05 40.79
C GLU A 115 28.51 33.44 39.39
N ASP A 116 29.63 33.00 38.78
CA ASP A 116 29.67 32.27 37.50
C ASP A 116 29.02 30.86 37.52
N ASP A 117 28.58 30.37 38.69
CA ASP A 117 27.88 29.08 38.86
C ASP A 117 26.53 29.04 38.11
N SER A 118 25.94 30.21 37.88
CA SER A 118 24.68 30.37 37.15
C SER A 118 24.83 30.09 35.65
N ILE A 119 25.97 30.45 35.06
CA ILE A 119 26.24 30.30 33.61
C ILE A 119 26.57 28.85 33.27
N ALA A 120 27.33 28.15 34.11
CA ALA A 120 27.65 26.73 33.91
C ALA A 120 26.40 25.83 34.03
N LYS A 121 25.50 26.14 34.96
CA LYS A 121 24.21 25.44 35.10
C LYS A 121 23.30 25.68 33.90
N ALA A 122 23.24 26.91 33.38
CA ALA A 122 22.45 27.23 32.21
C ALA A 122 22.92 26.46 30.95
N GLN A 123 24.22 26.35 30.72
CA GLN A 123 24.76 25.60 29.57
C GLN A 123 24.49 24.08 29.67
N THR A 124 24.54 23.54 30.89
CA THR A 124 24.24 22.12 31.13
C THR A 124 22.77 21.81 30.88
N ALA A 125 21.86 22.69 31.33
CA ALA A 125 20.42 22.56 31.09
C ALA A 125 20.05 22.63 29.60
N VAL A 126 20.72 23.49 28.82
CA VAL A 126 20.47 23.59 27.36
C VAL A 126 20.89 22.32 26.62
N ASN A 127 22.03 21.72 26.98
CA ASN A 127 22.45 20.44 26.40
C ASN A 127 21.49 19.30 26.76
N GLU A 128 20.93 19.31 27.96
CA GLU A 128 19.95 18.32 28.39
C GLU A 128 18.62 18.46 27.63
N ILE A 129 18.17 19.70 27.38
CA ILE A 129 16.97 19.99 26.58
C ILE A 129 17.17 19.58 25.12
N LEU A 130 18.31 19.90 24.50
CA LEU A 130 18.62 19.51 23.12
C LEU A 130 18.70 17.98 22.95
N LYS A 131 19.25 17.27 23.95
CA LYS A 131 19.27 15.81 23.97
C LYS A 131 17.87 15.22 24.09
N ASN A 132 17.03 15.77 24.99
CA ASN A 132 15.64 15.34 25.14
C ASN A 132 14.80 15.62 23.88
N LEU A 133 15.00 16.75 23.21
CA LEU A 133 14.28 17.11 21.98
C LEU A 133 14.63 16.18 20.81
N ASN A 134 15.91 15.85 20.64
CA ASN A 134 16.32 14.88 19.61
C ASN A 134 15.82 13.47 19.91
N GLN A 135 15.84 13.05 21.18
CA GLN A 135 15.35 11.73 21.57
C GLN A 135 13.83 11.62 21.41
N LYS A 136 13.07 12.66 21.76
CA LYS A 136 11.62 12.72 21.56
C LYS A 136 11.25 12.71 20.08
N ARG A 137 11.98 13.47 19.25
CA ARG A 137 11.78 13.48 17.79
C ARG A 137 12.04 12.08 17.20
N GLN A 138 13.07 11.37 17.64
CA GLN A 138 13.34 10.01 17.16
C GLN A 138 12.27 9.00 17.62
N LEU A 139 11.77 9.10 18.85
CA LEU A 139 10.67 8.26 19.34
C LEU A 139 9.35 8.51 18.60
N ASP A 140 9.07 9.75 18.20
CA ASP A 140 7.87 10.06 17.42
C ASP A 140 7.97 9.45 16.01
N PHE A 141 9.13 9.49 15.35
CA PHE A 141 9.31 8.82 14.04
C PHE A 141 9.26 7.30 14.13
N VAL A 142 9.88 6.69 15.16
CA VAL A 142 9.87 5.23 15.36
C VAL A 142 8.48 4.76 15.79
N SER A 143 7.78 5.52 16.63
CA SER A 143 6.43 5.16 17.07
C SER A 143 5.36 5.44 16.02
N GLU A 144 5.53 6.41 15.12
CA GLU A 144 4.66 6.54 13.94
C GLU A 144 4.89 5.41 12.94
N THR A 145 6.14 4.97 12.75
CA THR A 145 6.43 3.80 11.89
C THR A 145 5.92 2.48 12.49
N GLU A 146 5.92 2.31 13.83
CA GLU A 146 5.31 1.12 14.46
C GLU A 146 3.78 1.22 14.64
N LYS A 147 3.21 2.40 14.89
CA LYS A 147 1.75 2.58 15.06
C LYS A 147 0.99 2.71 13.75
N GLN A 148 1.66 2.99 12.63
CA GLN A 148 1.11 2.79 11.29
C GLN A 148 1.41 1.38 10.75
N LYS A 149 1.39 0.34 11.61
CA LYS A 149 0.73 -0.90 11.20
C LYS A 149 -0.74 -0.56 10.93
N VAL A 150 -0.98 0.04 9.77
CA VAL A 150 -2.31 0.37 9.25
C VAL A 150 -3.11 -0.90 9.42
N GLN A 151 -4.09 -0.88 10.34
CA GLN A 151 -4.92 -2.04 10.60
C GLN A 151 -5.73 -2.32 9.33
N LEU A 152 -5.13 -3.19 8.52
CA LEU A 152 -5.65 -3.70 7.28
C LEU A 152 -6.96 -4.41 7.59
N LYS A 153 -8.07 -3.89 7.07
CA LYS A 153 -9.38 -4.50 7.27
C LYS A 153 -9.51 -5.65 6.28
N LYS A 154 -9.95 -6.81 6.76
CA LYS A 154 -10.30 -7.93 5.89
C LYS A 154 -11.33 -7.46 4.88
N SER A 155 -11.09 -7.72 3.60
CA SER A 155 -11.93 -7.22 2.52
C SER A 155 -12.44 -8.34 1.65
N LYS A 156 -13.61 -8.10 1.06
CA LYS A 156 -14.22 -9.03 0.10
C LYS A 156 -13.51 -8.89 -1.25
N PRO A 157 -13.38 -9.96 -2.04
CA PRO A 157 -12.88 -9.84 -3.41
C PRO A 157 -13.81 -8.93 -4.22
N GLN A 158 -13.23 -7.97 -4.94
CA GLN A 158 -13.99 -7.09 -5.83
C GLN A 158 -14.06 -7.68 -7.23
N LEU A 159 -15.27 -7.84 -7.76
CA LEU A 159 -15.48 -8.39 -9.12
C LEU A 159 -14.78 -7.54 -10.19
N PHE A 160 -14.74 -6.22 -10.01
CA PHE A 160 -14.07 -5.32 -10.96
C PHE A 160 -12.55 -5.57 -11.04
N ALA A 161 -11.90 -5.90 -9.92
CA ALA A 161 -10.47 -6.27 -9.93
C ALA A 161 -10.24 -7.50 -10.82
N ILE A 162 -11.10 -8.51 -10.68
CA ILE A 162 -11.03 -9.76 -11.44
C ILE A 162 -11.31 -9.54 -12.92
N VAL A 163 -12.27 -8.67 -13.27
CA VAL A 163 -12.52 -8.33 -14.68
C VAL A 163 -11.30 -7.63 -15.28
N LEU A 164 -10.67 -6.70 -14.55
CA LEU A 164 -9.47 -6.00 -14.99
C LEU A 164 -8.32 -6.99 -15.23
N ASP A 165 -8.05 -7.88 -14.26
CA ASP A 165 -7.03 -8.92 -14.42
C ASP A 165 -7.39 -9.90 -15.56
N GLY A 166 -8.68 -10.22 -15.71
CA GLY A 166 -9.17 -11.07 -16.79
C GLY A 166 -8.88 -10.48 -18.16
N MET A 167 -9.05 -9.16 -18.34
CA MET A 167 -8.67 -8.47 -19.57
C MET A 167 -7.16 -8.56 -19.84
N LEU A 168 -6.33 -8.38 -18.82
CA LEU A 168 -4.87 -8.47 -18.95
C LEU A 168 -4.40 -9.90 -19.27
N VAL A 169 -4.97 -10.90 -18.60
CA VAL A 169 -4.69 -12.31 -18.88
C VAL A 169 -5.12 -12.69 -20.29
N MET A 170 -6.30 -12.25 -20.73
CA MET A 170 -6.77 -12.48 -22.10
C MET A 170 -5.84 -11.82 -23.13
N ALA A 171 -5.39 -10.59 -22.88
CA ALA A 171 -4.43 -9.93 -23.77
C ALA A 171 -3.10 -10.70 -23.83
N ALA A 172 -2.56 -11.12 -22.69
CA ALA A 172 -1.32 -11.92 -22.63
C ALA A 172 -1.47 -13.28 -23.33
N PHE A 173 -2.63 -13.92 -23.19
CA PHE A 173 -2.95 -15.17 -23.86
C PHE A 173 -3.04 -15.00 -25.38
N LEU A 174 -3.74 -13.98 -25.88
CA LEU A 174 -3.82 -13.69 -27.31
C LEU A 174 -2.44 -13.38 -27.90
N MET A 175 -1.62 -12.61 -27.18
CA MET A 175 -0.22 -12.37 -27.57
C MET A 175 0.58 -13.67 -27.64
N SER A 176 0.42 -14.56 -26.65
CA SER A 176 1.06 -15.87 -26.65
C SER A 176 0.61 -16.74 -27.83
N LEU A 177 -0.68 -16.73 -28.18
CA LEU A 177 -1.20 -17.43 -29.36
C LEU A 177 -0.60 -16.87 -30.67
N ILE A 178 -0.53 -15.55 -30.82
CA ILE A 178 0.08 -14.92 -32.00
C ILE A 178 1.56 -15.33 -32.14
N LEU A 179 2.32 -15.32 -31.05
CA LEU A 179 3.72 -15.75 -31.05
C LEU A 179 3.84 -17.25 -31.41
N MET A 180 2.99 -18.08 -30.83
CA MET A 180 2.98 -19.53 -31.08
C MET A 180 2.64 -19.83 -32.56
N LEU A 181 1.67 -19.13 -33.13
CA LEU A 181 1.32 -19.18 -34.55
C LEU A 181 2.47 -18.74 -35.45
N SER A 182 3.13 -17.65 -35.08
CA SER A 182 4.28 -17.11 -35.84
C SER A 182 5.44 -18.09 -35.90
N ILE A 183 5.69 -18.84 -34.83
CA ILE A 183 6.80 -19.81 -34.74
C ILE A 183 6.44 -21.13 -35.41
N THR A 184 5.25 -21.67 -35.11
CA THR A 184 4.87 -23.01 -35.58
C THR A 184 4.56 -23.03 -37.07
N LYS A 185 4.24 -21.88 -37.68
CA LYS A 185 3.76 -21.77 -39.07
C LYS A 185 2.56 -22.68 -39.37
N ILE A 186 1.90 -23.21 -38.33
CA ILE A 186 0.71 -24.03 -38.44
C ILE A 186 -0.46 -23.06 -38.48
N ASP A 187 -1.25 -23.14 -39.55
CA ASP A 187 -2.45 -22.33 -39.70
C ASP A 187 -3.54 -22.87 -38.77
N MET A 188 -3.67 -22.30 -37.56
CA MET A 188 -4.72 -22.69 -36.60
C MET A 188 -6.11 -22.56 -37.20
N ILE A 189 -6.31 -21.66 -38.17
CA ILE A 189 -7.61 -21.44 -38.80
C ILE A 189 -8.08 -22.70 -39.55
N LEU A 190 -7.16 -23.41 -40.21
CA LEU A 190 -7.45 -24.65 -40.94
C LEU A 190 -7.68 -25.83 -40.00
N ASN A 191 -7.05 -25.78 -38.81
CA ASN A 191 -7.18 -26.80 -37.78
C ASN A 191 -8.48 -26.64 -36.96
N LEU A 192 -8.91 -25.39 -36.75
CA LEU A 192 -10.18 -25.04 -36.08
C LEU A 192 -11.41 -25.39 -36.91
N THR A 193 -11.29 -25.44 -38.23
CA THR A 193 -12.41 -25.78 -39.14
C THR A 193 -12.75 -27.28 -39.15
N HIS A 194 -11.89 -28.14 -38.58
CA HIS A 194 -12.13 -29.59 -38.46
C HIS A 194 -12.15 -30.02 -36.99
N PRO A 195 -13.25 -29.77 -36.25
CA PRO A 195 -13.33 -30.02 -34.80
C PRO A 195 -13.26 -31.51 -34.43
N GLU A 196 -13.69 -32.40 -35.32
CA GLU A 196 -13.81 -33.85 -35.08
C GLU A 196 -12.45 -34.54 -34.84
N THR A 197 -11.35 -33.98 -35.35
CA THR A 197 -10.01 -34.60 -35.28
C THR A 197 -9.08 -33.86 -34.28
N SER A 198 -9.50 -32.71 -33.74
CA SER A 198 -8.60 -31.74 -33.11
C SER A 198 -8.80 -31.57 -31.60
N GLY A 199 -9.41 -32.54 -30.91
CA GLY A 199 -9.58 -32.50 -29.44
C GLY A 199 -8.30 -32.19 -28.66
N MET A 200 -7.15 -32.73 -29.11
CA MET A 200 -5.84 -32.45 -28.53
C MET A 200 -5.40 -30.98 -28.66
N VAL A 201 -5.83 -30.30 -29.73
CA VAL A 201 -5.52 -28.89 -29.98
C VAL A 201 -6.28 -28.02 -28.99
N TYR A 202 -7.58 -28.27 -28.78
CA TYR A 202 -8.36 -27.58 -27.76
C TYR A 202 -7.80 -27.78 -26.36
N LEU A 203 -7.40 -29.02 -26.02
CA LEU A 203 -6.75 -29.31 -24.75
C LEU A 203 -5.42 -28.56 -24.60
N ALA A 204 -4.59 -28.52 -25.65
CA ALA A 204 -3.33 -27.79 -25.65
C ALA A 204 -3.55 -26.27 -25.52
N THR A 205 -4.54 -25.71 -26.22
CA THR A 205 -4.91 -24.30 -26.12
C THR A 205 -5.43 -23.95 -24.73
N ALA A 206 -6.27 -24.81 -24.14
CA ALA A 206 -6.75 -24.64 -22.77
C ALA A 206 -5.61 -24.75 -21.74
N ALA A 207 -4.68 -25.69 -21.93
CA ALA A 207 -3.49 -25.83 -21.09
C ALA A 207 -2.56 -24.61 -21.22
N LEU A 208 -2.41 -24.06 -22.43
CA LEU A 208 -1.66 -22.82 -22.66
C LEU A 208 -2.32 -21.63 -21.95
N PHE A 209 -3.64 -21.49 -22.05
CA PHE A 209 -4.39 -20.46 -21.32
C PHE A 209 -4.21 -20.59 -19.80
N ALA A 210 -4.32 -21.81 -19.28
CA ALA A 210 -4.10 -22.11 -17.87
C ALA A 210 -2.66 -21.74 -17.45
N MET A 211 -1.65 -22.09 -18.25
CA MET A 211 -0.25 -21.76 -17.95
C MET A 211 -0.02 -20.24 -17.92
N VAL A 212 -0.50 -19.50 -18.92
CA VAL A 212 -0.38 -18.03 -18.98
C VAL A 212 -1.07 -17.40 -17.76
N THR A 213 -2.27 -17.86 -17.43
CA THR A 213 -3.02 -17.42 -16.24
C THR A 213 -2.24 -17.73 -14.96
N PHE A 214 -1.67 -18.92 -14.84
CA PHE A 214 -0.89 -19.34 -13.67
C PHE A 214 0.31 -18.44 -13.47
N VAL A 215 1.12 -18.27 -14.52
CA VAL A 215 2.33 -17.45 -14.48
C VAL A 215 1.97 -16.01 -14.15
N TYR A 216 0.97 -15.43 -14.82
CA TYR A 216 0.52 -14.08 -14.53
C TYR A 216 0.09 -13.91 -13.06
N MET A 217 -0.79 -14.77 -12.54
CA MET A 217 -1.30 -14.64 -11.18
C MET A 217 -0.24 -14.94 -10.12
N ALA A 218 0.56 -15.99 -10.32
CA ALA A 218 1.57 -16.44 -9.36
C ALA A 218 2.73 -15.44 -9.27
N VAL A 219 3.26 -14.97 -10.40
CA VAL A 219 4.40 -14.05 -10.42
C VAL A 219 4.02 -12.69 -9.84
N ASN A 220 2.91 -12.10 -10.30
CA ASN A 220 2.47 -10.80 -9.77
C ASN A 220 2.21 -10.87 -8.26
N ARG A 221 1.53 -11.92 -7.78
CA ARG A 221 1.28 -12.07 -6.34
C ARG A 221 2.55 -12.39 -5.54
N ALA A 222 3.48 -13.18 -6.07
CA ALA A 222 4.70 -13.52 -5.35
C ALA A 222 5.66 -12.33 -5.22
N ILE A 223 5.75 -11.48 -6.25
CA ILE A 223 6.69 -10.34 -6.28
C ILE A 223 6.07 -9.09 -5.67
N LEU A 224 4.84 -8.74 -6.06
CA LEU A 224 4.19 -7.49 -5.68
C LEU A 224 3.25 -7.63 -4.47
N GLY A 225 2.80 -8.86 -4.17
CA GLY A 225 1.78 -9.11 -3.14
C GLY A 225 0.34 -8.77 -3.59
N TYR A 226 0.17 -8.28 -4.81
CA TYR A 226 -1.10 -7.94 -5.41
C TYR A 226 -1.04 -8.07 -6.94
N THR A 227 -2.20 -8.31 -7.55
CA THR A 227 -2.39 -8.20 -9.01
C THR A 227 -2.68 -6.75 -9.40
N PRO A 228 -2.48 -6.36 -10.68
CA PRO A 228 -2.83 -5.01 -11.16
C PRO A 228 -4.29 -4.62 -10.88
N GLY A 229 -5.22 -5.55 -11.01
CA GLY A 229 -6.62 -5.37 -10.63
C GLY A 229 -6.76 -5.09 -9.14
N GLU A 230 -6.17 -5.93 -8.28
CA GLU A 230 -6.19 -5.73 -6.82
C GLU A 230 -5.56 -4.39 -6.41
N TRP A 231 -4.46 -3.99 -7.06
CA TRP A 231 -3.78 -2.71 -6.85
C TRP A 231 -4.70 -1.52 -7.11
N ALA A 232 -5.45 -1.54 -8.22
CA ALA A 232 -6.37 -0.47 -8.60
C ALA A 232 -7.49 -0.24 -7.57
N PHE A 233 -7.78 -1.23 -6.73
CA PHE A 233 -8.83 -1.17 -5.69
C PHE A 233 -8.27 -1.17 -4.26
N ASP A 234 -6.98 -0.88 -4.09
CA ASP A 234 -6.26 -0.87 -2.81
C ASP A 234 -6.39 -2.20 -2.01
N GLN A 235 -6.51 -3.31 -2.73
CA GLN A 235 -6.55 -4.65 -2.17
C GLN A 235 -5.17 -5.28 -2.23
N GLN A 236 -4.80 -6.01 -1.18
CA GLN A 236 -3.57 -6.77 -1.11
C GLN A 236 -3.83 -8.15 -0.53
N CYS A 237 -3.09 -9.14 -1.02
CA CYS A 237 -3.12 -10.49 -0.48
C CYS A 237 -2.10 -10.58 0.65
N GLY A 238 -2.55 -10.96 1.85
CA GLY A 238 -1.67 -11.07 3.03
C GLY A 238 -1.31 -9.72 3.69
N GLN A 239 -0.60 -9.84 4.81
CA GLN A 239 -0.01 -8.69 5.50
C GLN A 239 1.44 -8.51 5.06
N ASN A 240 1.92 -7.27 5.03
CA ASN A 240 3.30 -6.96 4.61
C ASN A 240 4.35 -7.68 5.45
N GLU A 241 4.03 -7.99 6.71
CA GLU A 241 4.89 -8.75 7.63
C GLU A 241 5.01 -10.24 7.25
N GLU A 242 4.00 -10.80 6.60
CA GLU A 242 4.02 -12.20 6.15
C GLU A 242 4.77 -12.37 4.82
N ASN A 243 4.93 -11.29 4.05
CA ASN A 243 5.54 -11.34 2.72
C ASN A 243 7.00 -11.83 2.72
N GLU A 244 7.71 -11.69 3.84
CA GLU A 244 9.10 -12.16 3.96
C GLU A 244 9.22 -13.67 4.17
N SER A 245 8.12 -14.37 4.48
CA SER A 245 8.14 -15.80 4.73
C SER A 245 8.08 -16.61 3.43
N VAL A 246 8.99 -17.57 3.25
CA VAL A 246 8.92 -18.53 2.12
C VAL A 246 7.60 -19.31 2.11
N MET A 247 7.02 -19.58 3.29
CA MET A 247 5.71 -20.23 3.41
C MET A 247 4.59 -19.39 2.81
N PHE A 248 4.73 -18.07 2.79
CA PHE A 248 3.76 -17.18 2.18
C PHE A 248 3.72 -17.33 0.66
N MET A 249 4.87 -17.45 0.00
CA MET A 249 4.91 -17.75 -1.44
C MET A 249 4.24 -19.08 -1.77
N LEU A 250 4.44 -20.12 -0.93
CA LEU A 250 3.77 -21.41 -1.12
C LEU A 250 2.25 -21.30 -0.95
N LYS A 251 1.78 -20.54 0.05
CA LYS A 251 0.34 -20.26 0.25
C LYS A 251 -0.27 -19.52 -0.94
N ILE A 252 0.45 -18.54 -1.51
CA ILE A 252 0.02 -17.83 -2.72
C ILE A 252 -0.07 -18.79 -3.91
N ALA A 253 0.97 -19.61 -4.13
CA ALA A 253 0.98 -20.57 -5.22
C ALA A 253 -0.20 -21.54 -5.09
N PHE A 254 -0.42 -22.07 -3.88
CA PHE A 254 -1.56 -22.94 -3.59
C PHE A 254 -2.90 -22.24 -3.83
N ARG A 255 -3.05 -20.97 -3.42
CA ARG A 255 -4.23 -20.16 -3.71
C ARG A 255 -4.49 -20.03 -5.21
N THR A 256 -3.45 -19.75 -6.00
CA THR A 256 -3.56 -19.63 -7.45
C THR A 256 -3.98 -20.96 -8.09
N VAL A 257 -3.41 -22.08 -7.63
CA VAL A 257 -3.81 -23.42 -8.10
C VAL A 257 -5.26 -23.72 -7.74
N VAL A 258 -5.69 -23.42 -6.52
CA VAL A 258 -7.09 -23.63 -6.09
C VAL A 258 -8.05 -22.81 -6.94
N VAL A 259 -7.78 -21.51 -7.12
CA VAL A 259 -8.62 -20.62 -7.95
C VAL A 259 -8.68 -21.13 -9.39
N MET A 260 -7.56 -21.60 -9.94
CA MET A 260 -7.51 -22.18 -11.28
C MET A 260 -8.30 -23.47 -11.40
N ALA A 261 -8.15 -24.39 -10.44
CA ALA A 261 -8.84 -25.68 -10.43
C ALA A 261 -10.35 -25.53 -10.27
N THR A 262 -10.81 -24.57 -9.45
CA THR A 262 -12.23 -24.24 -9.33
C THR A 262 -12.78 -23.46 -10.51
N GLY A 263 -11.90 -22.90 -11.35
CA GLY A 263 -12.25 -21.96 -12.41
C GLY A 263 -12.19 -20.51 -11.95
N PHE A 264 -11.63 -19.66 -12.82
CA PHE A 264 -11.35 -18.24 -12.56
C PHE A 264 -12.59 -17.44 -12.14
N VAL A 265 -13.77 -17.83 -12.63
CA VAL A 265 -15.05 -17.12 -12.38
C VAL A 265 -15.80 -17.68 -11.17
N VAL A 266 -15.72 -18.99 -10.95
CA VAL A 266 -16.56 -19.69 -9.97
C VAL A 266 -16.20 -19.26 -8.55
N MET A 267 -14.91 -19.28 -8.21
CA MET A 267 -14.49 -19.02 -6.84
C MET A 267 -14.77 -17.58 -6.38
N PRO A 268 -14.48 -16.54 -7.19
CA PRO A 268 -14.89 -15.20 -6.85
C PRO A 268 -16.39 -14.99 -6.77
N PHE A 269 -17.16 -15.64 -7.64
CA PHE A 269 -18.62 -15.58 -7.61
C PHE A 269 -19.17 -16.21 -6.32
N LEU A 270 -18.63 -17.36 -5.90
CA LEU A 270 -18.97 -17.97 -4.62
C LEU A 270 -18.58 -17.06 -3.45
N SER A 271 -17.37 -16.49 -3.45
CA SER A 271 -16.95 -15.56 -2.39
C SER A 271 -17.82 -14.30 -2.31
N TYR A 272 -18.28 -13.82 -3.46
CA TYR A 272 -19.24 -12.73 -3.54
C TYR A 272 -20.59 -13.13 -2.93
N LEU A 273 -21.10 -14.32 -3.29
CA LEU A 273 -22.39 -14.84 -2.79
C LEU A 273 -22.38 -15.06 -1.27
N PHE A 274 -21.30 -15.60 -0.72
CA PHE A 274 -21.16 -15.86 0.72
C PHE A 274 -20.60 -14.67 1.50
N ASN A 275 -20.28 -13.55 0.84
CA ASN A 275 -19.68 -12.36 1.46
C ASN A 275 -18.39 -12.67 2.27
N LYS A 276 -17.66 -13.73 1.91
CA LYS A 276 -16.50 -14.25 2.63
C LYS A 276 -15.41 -14.64 1.63
N ASP A 277 -14.15 -14.36 1.95
CA ASP A 277 -13.00 -14.79 1.14
C ASP A 277 -12.75 -16.29 1.35
N MET A 278 -13.46 -17.13 0.60
CA MET A 278 -13.34 -18.59 0.72
C MET A 278 -11.94 -19.07 0.33
N ALA A 279 -11.28 -18.40 -0.61
CA ALA A 279 -9.93 -18.76 -1.05
C ALA A 279 -8.95 -18.53 0.08
N GLY A 280 -9.04 -17.35 0.71
CA GLY A 280 -8.17 -16.98 1.81
C GLY A 280 -8.41 -17.83 3.06
N ASP A 281 -9.63 -18.31 3.28
CA ASP A 281 -9.92 -19.24 4.37
C ASP A 281 -9.33 -20.63 4.14
N ILE A 282 -9.38 -21.14 2.91
CA ILE A 282 -8.83 -22.47 2.56
C ILE A 282 -7.30 -22.43 2.54
N THR A 283 -6.71 -21.38 1.99
CA THR A 283 -5.25 -21.30 1.80
C THR A 283 -4.52 -20.60 2.94
N GLY A 284 -5.25 -19.90 3.81
CA GLY A 284 -4.70 -19.05 4.86
C GLY A 284 -4.17 -17.70 4.35
N ALA A 285 -4.34 -17.36 3.06
CA ALA A 285 -3.90 -16.09 2.47
C ALA A 285 -5.11 -15.16 2.25
N GLN A 286 -5.48 -14.40 3.27
CA GLN A 286 -6.67 -13.52 3.25
C GLN A 286 -6.41 -12.22 2.47
N LEU A 287 -7.44 -11.69 1.80
CA LEU A 287 -7.38 -10.32 1.26
C LEU A 287 -7.62 -9.28 2.33
N TYR A 288 -6.80 -8.24 2.28
CA TYR A 288 -6.93 -7.05 3.07
C TYR A 288 -7.10 -5.82 2.18
N ARG A 289 -7.83 -4.83 2.67
CA ARG A 289 -7.96 -3.53 2.03
C ARG A 289 -7.38 -2.46 2.93
N LYS A 290 -6.64 -1.54 2.33
CA LYS A 290 -6.16 -0.37 3.04
C LYS A 290 -7.37 0.50 3.41
N PRO A 291 -7.53 0.90 4.68
CA PRO A 291 -8.59 1.83 5.05
C PRO A 291 -8.38 3.11 4.24
N THR A 292 -9.31 3.38 3.33
CA THR A 292 -9.35 4.65 2.59
C THR A 292 -9.54 5.73 3.64
N GLY A 293 -8.50 6.51 3.91
CA GLY A 293 -8.56 7.62 4.84
C GLY A 293 -9.63 8.60 4.37
N LEU A 294 -10.67 8.75 5.20
CA LEU A 294 -11.50 9.96 5.25
C LEU A 294 -10.64 11.17 5.59
#